data_AF-A0A840KHU1-F1
#
_entry.id   AF-A0A840KHU1-F1
#
_cell.length_a   1.000
_cell.length_b   1.000
_cell.length_c   1.000
_cell.angle_alpha   90.00
_cell.angle_beta   90.00
_cell.angle_gamma   90.00
#
_symmetry.space_group_name_H-M   'P 1'
#
loop_
_entity.id
_entity.type
_entity.pdbx_description
1 polymer ?
#
loop_
_entity_poly.entity_id
_entity_poly.type
_entity_poly.pdbx_seq_one_letter_code
_entity_poly.pdbx_strand_id
1 'polypeptide(L)'
;MFQISLMAKINDPENLNGKLFGYEIRYQNPVNTTLASGRYNGNIAEVNWNTANDGVLRRYNYRYDPLNRLTCNSKIIRLWH
;
A
#
# COMPACT_ATOMS: atom_id res chain seq x y z
N MET A 1 -8.64 15.96 16.99
CA MET A 1 -9.15 14.64 16.54
C MET A 1 -7.95 13.79 16.16
N PHE A 2 -7.64 12.75 16.93
CA PHE A 2 -6.58 11.81 16.58
C PHE A 2 -7.19 10.69 15.74
N GLN A 3 -6.79 10.57 14.47
CA GLN A 3 -7.19 9.46 13.60
C GLN A 3 -6.25 8.27 13.87
N ILE A 4 -6.79 7.15 14.34
CA ILE A 4 -6.04 5.89 14.46
C ILE A 4 -5.92 5.31 13.05
N SER A 5 -4.68 5.15 12.56
CA SER A 5 -4.40 4.50 11.28
C SER A 5 -3.96 3.06 11.53
N LEU A 6 -4.66 2.07 10.95
CA LEU A 6 -4.24 0.67 11.02
C LEU A 6 -3.30 0.36 9.84
N MET A 7 -2.06 0.02 10.19
CA MET A 7 -1.04 -0.38 9.23
C MET A 7 -0.22 -1.55 9.80
N ALA A 8 0.23 -2.44 8.92
CA ALA A 8 1.15 -3.52 9.26
C ALA A 8 2.40 -3.40 8.36
N LYS A 9 3.59 -3.43 8.96
CA LYS A 9 4.84 -3.09 8.25
C LYS A 9 5.99 -4.03 8.66
N ILE A 10 6.81 -4.43 7.68
CA ILE A 10 8.08 -5.14 7.84
C ILE A 10 9.15 -4.31 7.14
N ASN A 11 10.11 -3.76 7.90
CA ASN A 11 11.08 -2.76 7.42
C ASN A 11 10.40 -1.61 6.67
N ASP A 12 11.18 -0.67 6.12
CA ASP A 12 10.62 0.41 5.31
C ASP A 12 10.78 0.13 3.80
N PRO A 13 9.69 -0.15 3.05
CA PRO A 13 9.80 -0.32 1.60
C PRO A 13 10.23 0.95 0.87
N GLU A 14 10.00 2.15 1.42
CA GLU A 14 10.48 3.41 0.84
C GLU A 14 11.95 3.69 1.19
N ASN A 15 12.48 3.07 2.26
CA ASN A 15 13.87 3.21 2.66
C ASN A 15 14.42 1.92 3.30
N LEU A 16 14.96 1.03 2.47
CA LEU A 16 15.44 -0.28 2.92
C LEU A 16 16.61 -0.21 3.91
N ASN A 17 17.41 0.86 3.93
CA ASN A 17 18.52 1.05 4.88
C ASN A 17 19.39 -0.22 5.10
N GLY A 18 19.83 -0.84 4.01
CA GLY A 18 20.64 -2.07 4.01
C GLY A 18 19.86 -3.38 4.24
N LYS A 19 18.54 -3.34 4.38
CA LYS A 19 17.67 -4.53 4.44
C LYS A 19 17.36 -5.06 3.04
N LEU A 20 17.18 -6.37 2.93
CA LEU A 20 16.92 -7.02 1.64
C LEU A 20 15.49 -6.82 1.13
N PHE A 21 14.54 -6.51 2.02
CA PHE A 21 13.12 -6.45 1.72
C PHE A 21 12.38 -5.50 2.65
N GLY A 22 11.36 -4.82 2.13
CA GLY A 22 10.41 -4.02 2.88
C GLY A 22 8.98 -4.23 2.37
N TYR A 23 8.01 -4.19 3.28
CA TYR A 23 6.59 -4.41 3.00
C TYR A 23 5.71 -3.59 3.93
N GLU A 24 4.65 -3.01 3.39
CA GLU A 24 3.68 -2.24 4.15
C GLU A 24 2.27 -2.51 3.62
N ILE A 25 1.35 -2.84 4.53
CA ILE A 25 -0.09 -2.96 4.26
C ILE A 25 -0.78 -1.80 4.96
N ARG A 26 -1.60 -1.06 4.20
CA ARG A 26 -2.44 0.03 4.71
C ARG A 26 -3.90 -0.36 4.57
N TYR A 27 -4.63 -0.35 5.68
CA TYR A 27 -6.08 -0.55 5.71
C TYR A 27 -6.82 0.78 5.58
N GLN A 28 -6.31 1.80 6.25
CA GLN A 28 -6.77 3.18 6.13
C GLN A 28 -5.66 4.07 5.59
N ASN A 29 -6.07 5.20 5.00
CA ASN A 29 -5.16 6.24 4.51
C ASN A 29 -4.15 5.75 3.44
N PRO A 30 -4.64 5.17 2.31
CA PRO A 30 -3.78 4.87 1.17
C PRO A 30 -3.13 6.16 0.64
N VAL A 31 -1.94 6.05 0.04
CA VAL A 31 -1.27 7.23 -0.52
C VAL A 31 -2.05 7.76 -1.72
N ASN A 32 -2.65 6.86 -2.50
CA ASN A 32 -3.48 7.25 -3.64
C ASN A 32 -4.98 7.15 -3.31
N THR A 33 -5.53 8.21 -2.73
CA THR A 33 -6.95 8.27 -2.31
C THR A 33 -7.94 8.28 -3.48
N THR A 34 -7.50 8.62 -4.70
CA THR A 34 -8.35 8.55 -5.89
C THR A 34 -8.46 7.13 -6.42
N LEU A 35 -7.41 6.30 -6.22
CA LEU A 35 -7.38 4.90 -6.64
C LEU A 35 -7.81 3.92 -5.57
N ALA A 36 -7.66 4.22 -4.29
CA ALA A 36 -8.21 3.44 -3.20
C ALA A 36 -8.85 4.37 -2.18
N SER A 37 -10.09 4.10 -1.79
CA SER A 37 -10.67 4.76 -0.62
C SER A 37 -10.23 4.00 0.62
N GLY A 38 -9.71 4.72 1.63
CA GLY A 38 -9.49 4.11 2.94
C GLY A 38 -10.82 3.57 3.46
N ARG A 39 -10.87 2.29 3.82
CA ARG A 39 -12.08 1.68 4.36
C ARG A 39 -11.84 1.21 5.80
N TYR A 40 -12.74 1.60 6.68
CA TYR A 40 -12.67 1.27 8.11
C TYR A 40 -13.33 -0.09 8.42
N ASN A 41 -13.52 -0.94 7.41
CA ASN A 41 -14.19 -2.24 7.52
C ASN A 41 -13.20 -3.44 7.54
N GLY A 42 -11.89 -3.17 7.64
CA GLY A 42 -10.86 -4.20 7.64
C GLY A 42 -10.34 -4.63 6.26
N ASN A 43 -10.85 -4.05 5.17
CA ASN A 43 -10.29 -4.29 3.84
C ASN A 43 -8.93 -3.58 3.66
N ILE A 44 -8.06 -4.20 2.88
CA ILE A 44 -6.78 -3.61 2.50
C ILE A 44 -7.02 -2.52 1.45
N ALA A 45 -6.49 -1.32 1.69
CA ALA A 45 -6.57 -0.24 0.71
C ALA A 45 -5.33 -0.21 -0.20
N GLU A 46 -4.14 -0.42 0.37
CA GLU A 46 -2.87 -0.31 -0.35
C GLU A 46 -1.82 -1.28 0.20
N VAL A 47 -0.97 -1.79 -0.69
CA VAL A 47 0.23 -2.53 -0.35
C VAL A 47 1.44 -1.92 -1.05
N ASN A 48 2.50 -1.69 -0.29
CA ASN A 48 3.80 -1.23 -0.78
C ASN A 48 4.86 -2.29 -0.52
N TRP A 49 5.74 -2.55 -1.50
CA TRP A 49 6.89 -3.43 -1.29
C TRP A 49 8.09 -3.03 -2.13
N ASN A 50 9.26 -3.37 -1.62
CA ASN A 50 10.54 -3.13 -2.27
C ASN A 50 11.52 -4.26 -1.92
N THR A 51 12.42 -4.56 -2.85
CA THR A 51 13.52 -5.51 -2.65
C THR A 51 14.83 -4.82 -2.95
N ALA A 52 15.90 -5.13 -2.21
CA ALA A 52 17.22 -4.55 -2.46
C ALA A 52 17.80 -4.97 -3.83
N ASN A 53 17.26 -6.02 -4.44
CA ASN A 53 17.71 -6.54 -5.74
C ASN A 53 17.48 -5.55 -6.88
N ASP A 54 16.35 -4.85 -6.89
CA ASP A 54 16.02 -3.87 -7.92
C ASP A 54 15.76 -2.46 -7.38
N GLY A 55 15.56 -2.30 -6.07
CA GLY A 55 15.30 -1.02 -5.42
C GLY A 55 13.98 -0.37 -5.83
N VAL A 56 13.13 -1.05 -6.60
CA VAL A 56 11.91 -0.47 -7.16
C VAL A 56 10.78 -0.57 -6.14
N LEU A 57 10.35 0.58 -5.63
CA LEU A 57 9.13 0.69 -4.83
C LEU A 57 7.91 0.39 -5.71
N ARG A 58 7.19 -0.66 -5.34
CA ARG A 58 5.96 -1.10 -5.99
C ARG A 58 4.78 -0.85 -5.09
N ARG A 59 3.67 -0.44 -5.69
CA ARG A 59 2.42 -0.13 -5.01
C ARG A 59 1.25 -0.79 -5.72
N TYR A 60 0.42 -1.50 -4.96
CA TYR A 60 -0.90 -1.95 -5.40
C TYR A 60 -1.98 -1.21 -4.61
N ASN A 61 -2.96 -0.67 -5.32
CA ASN A 61 -4.17 -0.10 -4.73
C ASN A 61 -5.36 -1.00 -5.02
N TYR A 62 -6.20 -1.20 -4.01
CA TYR A 62 -7.37 -2.07 -4.08
C TYR A 62 -8.66 -1.25 -4.09
N ARG A 63 -9.57 -1.59 -5.00
CA ARG A 63 -10.95 -1.09 -4.98
C ARG A 63 -11.93 -2.22 -4.81
N TYR A 64 -13.05 -1.86 -4.23
CA TYR A 64 -14.15 -2.77 -3.95
C TYR A 64 -15.46 -2.17 -4.43
N ASP A 65 -16.38 -3.03 -4.87
CA ASP A 65 -17.77 -2.66 -5.11
C ASP A 65 -18.50 -2.36 -3.77
N PRO A 66 -19.77 -1.90 -3.82
CA PRO A 66 -20.57 -1.69 -2.61
C PRO A 66 -20.82 -2.97 -1.80
N LEU A 67 -20.66 -4.16 -2.39
CA LEU A 67 -20.80 -5.46 -1.72
C LEU A 67 -19.46 -5.96 -1.12
N ASN A 68 -18.43 -5.11 -1.08
CA ASN A 68 -17.08 -5.41 -0.59
C ASN A 68 -16.32 -6.50 -1.37
N ARG A 69 -16.66 -6.71 -2.64
CA ARG A 69 -15.89 -7.61 -3.52
C ARG A 69 -14.85 -6.81 -4.29
N LEU A 70 -13.71 -7.43 -4.55
CA LEU A 70 -12.59 -6.81 -5.24
C LEU A 70 -12.95 -6.54 -6.70
N THR A 71 -12.89 -5.28 -7.14
CA THR A 71 -13.27 -4.88 -8.51
C THR A 71 -12.09 -4.53 -9.38
N CYS A 72 -10.98 -4.07 -8.79
CA CYS A 72 -9.74 -3.87 -9.52
C CYS A 72 -8.51 -3.93 -8.60
N ASN A 73 -7.41 -4.41 -9.16
CA ASN A 73 -6.07 -4.15 -8.65
C ASN A 73 -5.38 -3.20 -9.64
N SER A 74 -4.89 -2.07 -9.16
CA SER A 74 -4.09 -1.15 -9.98
C SER A 74 -2.64 -1.16 -9.53
N LYS A 75 -1.75 -1.63 -10.42
CA LYS A 75 -0.30 -1.55 -10.24
C LYS A 75 0.17 -0.14 -10.53
N ILE A 76 0.74 0.52 -9.53
CA ILE A 76 1.52 1.72 -9.74
C ILE A 76 2.97 1.33 -9.48
N ILE A 77 3.75 1.27 -10.56
CA ILE A 77 5.20 1.32 -10.45
C ILE A 77 5.51 2.80 -10.34
N ARG A 78 6.13 3.24 -9.24
CA ARG A 78 6.66 4.62 -9.18
C ARG A 78 7.82 4.67 -10.18
N LEU A 79 7.54 5.10 -11.41
CA LEU A 79 8.56 5.45 -12.39
C LEU A 79 8.98 6.88 -12.07
N TRP A 80 10.06 7.04 -11.31
CA TRP A 80 10.83 8.27 -11.29
C TRP A 80 12.30 7.89 -11.46
N HIS A 81 12.95 8.55 -12.41
CA HIS A 81 14.37 8.46 -12.75
C HIS A 81 15.24 9.04 -11.63
#